data_AF-A0A8J6MG24-F1
#
_entry.id   AF-A0A8J6MG24-F1
#
_cell.length_a   1.000
_cell.length_b   1.000
_cell.length_c   1.000
_cell.angle_alpha   90.00
_cell.angle_beta   90.00
_cell.angle_gamma   90.00
#
_symmetry.space_group_name_H-M   'P 1'
#
loop_
_entity.id
_entity.type
_entity.pdbx_description
1 polymer ?
#
loop_
_entity_poly.entity_id
_entity_poly.type
_entity_poly.pdbx_seq_one_letter_code
_entity_poly.pdbx_strand_id
1 'polypeptide(L)'
;MRYTAKLNRRDTPYVIADEALTLSGGRWEGWPGHDNVDPATIEIYTLPGRQGEKVLNYTTEIRDGAEWKLWLRVFAAADVLYLSYETTGDVVEADDINQLQGDLEGLAAEAEADRLALDGALKRKADLVGGTVPVEQLPAEVVSGDIDFGTFDDADALTLHETSRTAHPWMLVDGNYSAAADTSQTLEEHMANPMAHQNLDIDGNGT
;
A
#
# COMPACT_ATOMS: atom_id res chain seq x y z
N MET A 1 -18.12 12.34 6.65
CA MET A 1 -19.01 12.98 7.65
C MET A 1 -18.21 13.34 8.90
N ARG A 2 -18.65 14.34 9.67
CA ARG A 2 -18.09 14.63 10.99
C ARG A 2 -19.21 14.47 12.02
N TYR A 3 -19.06 13.50 12.92
CA TYR A 3 -19.97 13.30 14.04
C TYR A 3 -19.71 14.35 15.12
N THR A 4 -20.78 14.92 15.69
CA THR A 4 -20.68 15.61 16.97
C THR A 4 -20.48 14.54 18.04
N ALA A 5 -19.43 14.69 18.86
CA ALA A 5 -19.15 13.71 19.90
C ALA A 5 -20.27 13.75 20.95
N LYS A 6 -20.93 12.62 21.17
CA LYS A 6 -22.00 12.51 22.18
C LYS A 6 -21.41 12.68 23.58
N LEU A 7 -22.04 13.53 24.38
CA LEU A 7 -21.66 13.83 25.75
C LEU A 7 -22.27 12.81 26.72
N ASN A 8 -21.51 11.78 27.10
CA ASN A 8 -21.97 10.81 28.10
C ASN A 8 -21.77 11.37 29.53
N ARG A 9 -22.78 12.11 30.01
CA ARG A 9 -22.91 12.59 31.39
C ARG A 9 -24.27 12.15 31.93
N ARG A 10 -24.38 12.04 33.26
CA ARG A 10 -25.61 11.61 33.93
C ARG A 10 -25.93 12.44 35.17
N ASP A 11 -24.90 12.82 35.93
CA ASP A 11 -25.12 13.33 37.30
C ASP A 11 -24.58 14.76 37.55
N THR A 12 -23.72 15.29 36.68
CA THR A 12 -23.13 16.63 36.85
C THR A 12 -23.36 17.46 35.61
N PRO A 13 -24.03 18.63 35.72
CA PRO A 13 -24.18 19.55 34.61
C PRO A 13 -22.81 19.91 34.01
N TYR A 14 -22.75 19.90 32.69
CA TYR A 14 -21.58 20.30 31.93
C TYR A 14 -21.89 21.58 31.17
N VAL A 15 -20.97 22.53 31.21
CA VAL A 15 -21.12 23.81 30.50
C VAL A 15 -20.57 23.66 29.09
N ILE A 16 -21.44 23.86 28.10
CA ILE A 16 -21.06 24.13 26.72
C ILE A 16 -20.85 25.64 26.61
N ALA A 17 -19.66 26.03 26.14
CA ALA A 17 -19.28 27.42 25.97
C ALA A 17 -19.04 27.73 24.50
N ASP A 18 -19.49 28.90 24.08
CA ASP A 18 -19.24 29.49 22.76
C ASP A 18 -19.60 28.58 21.57
N GLU A 19 -20.75 27.89 21.64
CA GLU A 19 -21.31 27.20 20.48
C GLU A 19 -21.72 28.26 19.43
N ALA A 20 -21.07 28.22 18.26
CA ALA A 20 -21.26 29.22 17.22
C ALA A 20 -22.56 28.97 16.44
N LEU A 21 -23.47 29.94 16.47
CA LEU A 21 -24.72 29.95 15.71
C LEU A 21 -24.57 30.91 14.53
N THR A 22 -24.63 30.40 13.30
CA THR A 22 -24.57 31.24 12.08
C THR A 22 -25.97 31.60 11.63
N LEU A 23 -26.33 32.88 11.71
CA LEU A 23 -27.66 33.37 11.39
C LEU A 23 -27.82 33.51 9.87
N SER A 24 -29.03 33.24 9.39
CA SER A 24 -29.43 33.49 8.01
C SER A 24 -30.61 34.46 8.01
N GLY A 25 -30.42 35.64 7.42
CA GLY A 25 -31.45 36.70 7.40
C GLY A 25 -31.82 37.22 8.78
N GLY A 26 -30.85 37.30 9.71
CA GLY A 26 -31.07 37.79 11.08
C GLY A 26 -31.80 36.83 12.01
N ARG A 27 -31.88 35.54 11.62
CA ARG A 27 -32.51 34.47 12.42
C ARG A 27 -31.64 33.23 12.44
N TRP A 28 -31.58 32.57 13.59
CA TRP A 28 -31.12 31.20 13.71
C TRP A 28 -32.23 30.35 14.33
N GLU A 29 -32.38 29.11 13.84
CA GLU A 29 -33.40 28.19 14.30
C GLU A 29 -32.90 26.75 14.17
N GLY A 30 -32.95 25.98 15.26
CA GLY A 30 -32.51 24.59 15.25
C GLY A 30 -32.36 23.99 16.65
N TRP A 31 -31.73 22.82 16.69
CA TRP A 31 -31.30 22.15 17.90
C TRP A 31 -29.89 22.63 18.27
N PRO A 32 -29.63 22.99 19.54
CA PRO A 32 -28.27 23.08 20.06
C PRO A 32 -27.50 21.77 19.84
N GLY A 33 -26.17 21.81 19.87
CA GLY A 33 -25.32 20.67 19.56
C GLY A 33 -25.45 19.47 20.51
N HIS A 34 -26.08 19.67 21.68
CA HIS A 34 -26.27 18.65 22.72
C HIS A 34 -27.72 18.62 23.23
N ASP A 35 -28.12 17.49 23.78
CA ASP A 35 -29.43 17.26 24.39
C ASP A 35 -29.46 17.71 25.86
N ASN A 36 -30.61 17.56 26.51
CA ASN A 36 -30.87 17.87 27.92
C ASN A 36 -30.35 19.26 28.36
N VAL A 37 -30.51 20.24 27.47
CA VAL A 37 -30.15 21.63 27.71
C VAL A 37 -31.05 22.21 28.80
N ASP A 38 -30.47 22.80 29.84
CA ASP A 38 -31.22 23.56 30.84
C ASP A 38 -31.57 24.95 30.26
N PRO A 39 -32.85 25.24 29.96
CA PRO A 39 -33.25 26.50 29.33
C PRO A 39 -32.95 27.72 30.20
N ALA A 40 -32.85 27.56 31.52
CA ALA A 40 -32.57 28.65 32.46
C ALA A 40 -31.11 29.13 32.40
N THR A 41 -30.21 28.32 31.85
CA THR A 41 -28.77 28.60 31.78
C THR A 41 -28.32 29.17 30.44
N ILE A 42 -29.24 29.29 29.47
CA ILE A 42 -28.95 29.77 28.13
C ILE A 42 -28.49 31.23 28.18
N GLU A 43 -27.30 31.47 27.67
CA GLU A 43 -26.79 32.80 27.40
C GLU A 43 -26.28 32.90 25.97
N ILE A 44 -26.66 33.96 25.27
CA ILE A 44 -26.32 34.17 23.87
C ILE A 44 -25.67 35.55 23.74
N TYR A 45 -24.50 35.59 23.11
CA TYR A 45 -23.70 36.80 22.97
C TYR A 45 -23.22 36.99 21.53
N THR A 46 -22.94 38.25 21.14
CA THR A 46 -22.42 38.56 19.80
C THR A 46 -20.93 38.27 19.64
N LEU A 47 -20.19 38.08 20.75
CA LEU A 47 -18.77 37.73 20.76
C LEU A 47 -18.50 36.55 21.71
N PRO A 48 -17.42 35.78 21.47
CA PRO A 48 -17.08 34.63 22.31
C PRO A 48 -16.66 35.05 23.71
N GLY A 49 -16.75 34.12 24.66
CA GLY A 49 -16.38 34.33 26.05
C GLY A 49 -17.37 35.23 26.81
N ARG A 50 -18.65 35.19 26.43
CA ARG A 50 -19.73 36.04 27.00
C ARG A 50 -19.46 37.54 26.84
N GLN A 51 -18.93 37.95 25.68
CA GLN A 51 -18.58 39.34 25.38
C GLN A 51 -19.55 39.96 24.36
N GLY A 52 -19.49 41.28 24.20
CA GLY A 52 -20.35 42.00 23.27
C GLY A 52 -21.77 42.16 23.82
N GLU A 53 -22.76 42.17 22.93
CA GLU A 53 -24.16 42.36 23.30
C GLU A 53 -24.82 41.04 23.67
N LYS A 54 -25.54 41.01 24.80
CA LYS A 54 -26.34 39.85 25.20
C LYS A 54 -27.66 39.85 24.44
N VAL A 55 -27.92 38.79 23.68
CA VAL A 55 -29.16 38.63 22.90
C VAL A 55 -30.23 38.03 23.79
N LEU A 56 -31.29 38.81 24.05
CA LEU A 56 -32.45 38.39 24.85
C LEU A 56 -33.67 37.99 24.00
N ASN A 57 -33.63 38.27 22.70
CA ASN A 57 -34.73 37.98 21.79
C ASN A 57 -34.63 36.55 21.24
N TYR A 58 -34.98 35.57 22.08
CA TYR A 58 -35.02 34.16 21.72
C TYR A 58 -36.23 33.45 22.34
N THR A 59 -36.59 32.30 21.77
CA THR A 59 -37.62 31.41 22.30
C THR A 59 -37.13 29.98 22.33
N THR A 60 -37.54 29.23 23.34
CA THR A 60 -37.22 27.82 23.54
C THR A 60 -38.49 26.98 23.55
N GLU A 61 -38.44 25.79 22.95
CA GLU A 61 -39.59 24.90 22.82
C GLU A 61 -39.14 23.44 22.89
N ILE A 62 -39.83 22.60 23.67
CA ILE A 62 -39.64 21.15 23.63
C ILE A 62 -40.67 20.59 22.66
N ARG A 63 -40.23 19.86 21.63
CA ARG A 63 -41.12 19.29 20.62
C ARG A 63 -41.56 17.88 21.02
N ASP A 64 -42.77 17.52 20.62
CA ASP A 64 -43.33 16.20 20.89
C ASP A 64 -42.46 15.09 20.25
N GLY A 65 -42.27 14.00 20.98
CA GLY A 65 -41.40 12.89 20.58
C GLY A 65 -39.89 13.11 20.78
N ALA A 66 -39.45 14.28 21.28
CA ALA A 66 -38.04 14.57 21.57
C ALA A 66 -37.90 15.39 22.87
N GLU A 67 -38.36 14.83 23.99
CA GLU A 67 -38.41 15.54 25.28
C GLU A 67 -37.03 15.97 25.81
N TRP A 68 -35.97 15.28 25.38
CA TRP A 68 -34.58 15.61 25.68
C TRP A 68 -33.99 16.70 24.77
N LYS A 69 -34.69 17.13 23.72
CA LYS A 69 -34.19 18.15 22.79
C LYS A 69 -34.88 19.49 22.97
N LEU A 70 -34.08 20.54 23.00
CA LEU A 70 -34.56 21.92 23.08
C LEU A 70 -34.49 22.58 21.71
N TRP A 71 -35.64 22.98 21.16
CA TRP A 71 -35.69 23.78 19.94
C TRP A 71 -35.46 25.26 20.29
N LEU A 72 -34.42 25.86 19.73
CA LEU A 72 -34.04 27.24 20.00
C LEU A 72 -34.24 28.09 18.73
N ARG A 73 -34.90 29.24 18.89
CA ARG A 73 -35.03 30.28 17.86
C ARG A 73 -34.47 31.58 18.39
N VAL A 74 -33.57 32.21 17.63
CA VAL A 74 -32.87 33.43 18.03
C VAL A 74 -32.99 34.47 16.92
N PHE A 75 -33.20 35.73 17.28
CA PHE A 75 -33.28 36.84 16.35
C PHE A 75 -32.26 37.91 16.73
N ALA A 76 -31.35 38.22 15.81
CA ALA A 76 -30.33 39.25 16.02
C ALA A 76 -29.88 39.84 14.67
N ALA A 77 -29.30 41.04 14.71
CA ALA A 77 -28.71 41.68 13.51
C ALA A 77 -27.30 41.16 13.19
N ALA A 78 -26.67 40.41 14.10
CA ALA A 78 -25.34 39.84 13.91
C ALA A 78 -25.38 38.58 13.03
N ASP A 79 -24.31 38.35 12.27
CA ASP A 79 -24.18 37.16 11.42
C ASP A 79 -23.85 35.89 12.22
N VAL A 80 -23.13 36.04 13.33
CA VAL A 80 -22.71 34.94 14.21
C VAL A 80 -23.00 35.30 15.66
N LEU A 81 -23.55 34.34 16.39
CA LEU A 81 -23.76 34.40 17.84
C LEU A 81 -23.04 33.25 18.52
N TYR A 82 -22.79 33.41 19.81
CA TYR A 82 -22.13 32.44 20.67
C TYR A 82 -23.09 32.04 21.78
N LEU A 83 -23.51 30.79 21.75
CA LEU A 83 -24.42 30.18 22.70
C LEU A 83 -23.63 29.47 23.80
N SER A 84 -24.01 29.70 25.05
CA SER A 84 -23.52 28.96 26.21
C SER A 84 -24.70 28.43 27.02
N TYR A 85 -24.60 27.19 27.51
CA TYR A 85 -25.64 26.53 28.29
C TYR A 85 -25.07 25.37 29.11
N GLU A 86 -25.86 24.90 30.07
CA GLU A 86 -25.61 23.65 30.79
C GLU A 86 -26.43 22.51 30.20
N THR A 87 -25.82 21.33 30.15
CA THR A 87 -26.45 20.07 29.72
C THR A 87 -26.09 18.95 30.70
N THR A 88 -27.02 18.02 30.91
CA THR A 88 -26.76 16.80 31.69
C THR A 88 -26.28 15.62 30.84
N GLY A 89 -26.03 15.81 29.54
CA GLY A 89 -25.54 14.81 28.61
C GLY A 89 -26.50 14.50 27.46
N ASP A 90 -26.02 13.75 26.47
CA ASP A 90 -26.79 13.41 25.27
C ASP A 90 -27.55 12.09 25.43
N VAL A 91 -28.69 12.00 24.74
CA VAL A 91 -29.47 10.76 24.60
C VAL A 91 -29.08 10.10 23.27
N VAL A 92 -28.93 8.77 23.28
CA VAL A 92 -28.69 8.00 22.07
C VAL A 92 -30.03 7.59 21.47
N GLU A 93 -30.27 8.00 20.24
CA GLU A 93 -31.49 7.70 19.49
C GLU A 93 -31.29 6.55 18.50
N ALA A 94 -32.39 5.97 18.02
CA ALA A 94 -32.32 4.95 16.97
C ALA A 94 -31.65 5.49 15.70
N ASP A 95 -31.88 6.76 15.35
CA ASP A 95 -31.27 7.39 14.18
C ASP A 95 -29.74 7.49 14.30
N ASP A 96 -29.22 7.81 15.49
CA ASP A 96 -27.78 7.82 15.74
C ASP A 96 -27.18 6.42 15.47
N ILE A 97 -27.85 5.37 15.95
CA ILE A 97 -27.40 3.98 15.78
C ILE A 97 -27.52 3.54 14.32
N ASN A 98 -28.63 3.84 13.66
CA ASN A 98 -28.86 3.49 12.25
C ASN A 98 -27.80 4.15 11.36
N GLN A 99 -27.44 5.40 11.64
CA GLN A 99 -26.37 6.08 10.92
C GLN A 99 -25.01 5.38 11.11
N LEU A 100 -24.66 5.02 12.36
CA LEU A 100 -23.42 4.28 12.64
C LEU A 100 -23.40 2.90 11.96
N GLN A 101 -24.54 2.20 11.92
CA GLN A 101 -24.67 0.93 11.24
C GLN A 101 -24.44 1.07 9.73
N GLY A 102 -25.06 2.07 9.09
CA GLY A 102 -24.87 2.34 7.66
C GLY A 102 -23.42 2.69 7.31
N ASP A 103 -22.78 3.55 8.10
CA ASP A 103 -21.36 3.90 7.90
C ASP A 103 -20.43 2.69 8.08
N LEU A 104 -20.71 1.85 9.08
CA LEU A 104 -19.96 0.61 9.31
C LEU A 104 -20.12 -0.39 8.16
N GLU A 105 -21.33 -0.56 7.65
CA GLU A 105 -21.62 -1.39 6.48
C GLU A 105 -20.88 -0.87 5.24
N GLY A 106 -20.87 0.44 5.03
CA GLY A 106 -20.11 1.09 3.94
C GLY A 106 -18.62 0.81 4.03
N LEU A 107 -18.02 1.00 5.22
CA LEU A 107 -16.60 0.73 5.44
C LEU A 107 -16.26 -0.77 5.24
N ALA A 108 -17.13 -1.67 5.70
CA ALA A 108 -16.95 -3.10 5.50
C ALA A 108 -17.01 -3.48 4.01
N ALA A 109 -17.92 -2.87 3.25
CA ALA A 109 -18.02 -3.08 1.80
C ALA A 109 -16.77 -2.56 1.06
N GLU A 110 -16.25 -1.40 1.44
CA GLU A 110 -15.00 -0.84 0.90
C GLU A 110 -13.81 -1.76 1.18
N ALA A 111 -13.65 -2.19 2.44
CA ALA A 111 -12.58 -3.10 2.83
C ALA A 111 -12.64 -4.45 2.09
N GLU A 112 -13.85 -4.98 1.86
CA GLU A 112 -14.05 -6.22 1.10
C GLU A 112 -13.72 -6.03 -0.39
N ALA A 113 -14.11 -4.89 -0.98
CA ALA A 113 -13.73 -4.54 -2.35
C ALA A 113 -12.20 -4.45 -2.51
N ASP A 114 -11.52 -3.80 -1.57
CA ASP A 114 -10.06 -3.71 -1.55
C ASP A 114 -9.40 -5.08 -1.39
N ARG A 115 -9.93 -5.92 -0.50
CA ARG A 115 -9.46 -7.30 -0.30
C ARG A 115 -9.58 -8.12 -1.59
N LEU A 116 -10.71 -8.01 -2.29
CA LEU A 116 -10.94 -8.71 -3.55
C LEU A 116 -10.04 -8.17 -4.67
N ALA A 117 -9.84 -6.86 -4.74
CA ALA A 117 -8.92 -6.24 -5.69
C ALA A 117 -7.48 -6.73 -5.47
N LEU A 118 -7.05 -6.83 -4.21
CA LEU A 118 -5.75 -7.38 -3.84
C LEU A 118 -5.64 -8.86 -4.19
N ASP A 119 -6.64 -9.68 -3.87
CA ASP A 119 -6.66 -11.11 -4.24
C ASP A 119 -6.58 -11.29 -5.77
N GLY A 120 -7.32 -10.49 -6.54
CA GLY A 120 -7.23 -10.48 -7.99
C GLY A 120 -5.84 -10.07 -8.51
N ALA A 121 -5.20 -9.07 -7.89
CA ALA A 121 -3.85 -8.65 -8.24
C ALA A 121 -2.81 -9.72 -7.88
N LEU A 122 -2.96 -10.36 -6.72
CA LEU A 122 -2.11 -11.47 -6.30
C LEU A 122 -2.29 -12.67 -7.22
N LYS A 123 -3.49 -13.02 -7.67
CA LYS A 123 -3.72 -14.08 -8.66
C LYS A 123 -3.03 -13.83 -9.99
N ARG A 124 -3.03 -12.58 -10.48
CA ARG A 124 -2.25 -12.20 -11.68
C ARG A 124 -0.75 -12.30 -11.47
N LYS A 125 -0.25 -12.09 -10.24
CA LYS A 125 1.16 -12.41 -9.89
C LYS A 125 1.35 -13.90 -9.62
N ALA A 126 0.30 -14.61 -9.21
CA ALA A 126 0.23 -16.05 -8.93
C ALA A 126 -0.03 -16.89 -10.19
N ASP A 127 0.14 -16.30 -11.37
CA ASP A 127 0.79 -17.00 -12.47
C ASP A 127 2.01 -17.78 -11.96
N LEU A 128 2.69 -17.31 -10.90
CA LEU A 128 3.54 -18.12 -10.02
C LEU A 128 2.78 -19.28 -9.32
N VAL A 129 2.93 -20.52 -9.78
CA VAL A 129 2.48 -21.73 -9.08
C VAL A 129 3.52 -22.13 -8.02
N GLY A 130 3.13 -22.12 -6.74
CA GLY A 130 4.03 -22.51 -5.65
C GLY A 130 5.19 -21.54 -5.37
N GLY A 131 5.09 -20.29 -5.83
CA GLY A 131 6.16 -19.29 -5.68
C GLY A 131 7.20 -19.31 -6.82
N THR A 132 6.99 -20.14 -7.83
CA THR A 132 7.83 -20.24 -9.05
C THR A 132 6.98 -20.00 -10.30
N VAL A 133 7.57 -19.40 -11.34
CA VAL A 133 6.87 -19.21 -12.63
C VAL A 133 6.75 -20.58 -13.30
N PRO A 134 5.55 -21.04 -13.70
CA PRO A 134 5.36 -22.26 -14.47
C PRO A 134 6.22 -22.23 -15.73
N VAL A 135 6.81 -23.37 -16.05
CA VAL A 135 7.77 -23.49 -17.16
C VAL A 135 7.13 -23.09 -18.50
N GLU A 136 5.82 -23.27 -18.63
CA GLU A 136 5.05 -22.92 -19.82
C GLU A 136 4.88 -21.40 -20.03
N GLN A 137 5.15 -20.61 -18.99
CA GLN A 137 5.10 -19.16 -19.02
C GLN A 137 6.51 -18.53 -19.10
N LEU A 138 7.57 -19.35 -19.03
CA LEU A 138 8.93 -18.88 -19.20
C LEU A 138 9.27 -18.74 -20.70
N PRO A 139 10.09 -17.75 -21.08
CA PRO A 139 10.60 -17.64 -22.44
C PRO A 139 11.43 -18.89 -22.79
N ALA A 140 11.39 -19.31 -24.05
CA ALA A 140 11.95 -20.59 -24.51
C ALA A 140 13.44 -20.74 -24.17
N GLU A 141 14.17 -19.63 -24.17
CA GLU A 141 15.60 -19.52 -23.87
C GLU A 141 15.91 -19.83 -22.39
N VAL A 142 14.97 -19.55 -21.48
CA VAL A 142 15.12 -19.89 -20.05
C VAL A 142 14.70 -21.33 -19.79
N VAL A 143 13.73 -21.84 -20.55
CA VAL A 143 13.22 -23.22 -20.44
C VAL A 143 14.21 -24.25 -20.95
N SER A 144 14.92 -23.95 -22.05
CA SER A 144 15.90 -24.87 -22.66
C SER A 144 17.11 -25.13 -21.77
N GLY A 145 17.36 -24.28 -20.76
CA GLY A 145 18.60 -24.35 -19.96
C GLY A 145 19.85 -24.08 -20.81
N ASP A 146 19.65 -23.47 -21.98
CA ASP A 146 20.69 -23.07 -22.90
C ASP A 146 21.45 -21.87 -22.30
N ILE A 147 22.47 -22.21 -21.51
CA ILE A 147 23.37 -21.27 -20.86
C ILE A 147 24.34 -20.60 -21.85
N ASP A 148 24.45 -21.13 -23.07
CA ASP A 148 25.38 -20.65 -24.10
C ASP A 148 24.70 -19.81 -25.19
N PHE A 149 23.40 -19.55 -25.04
CA PHE A 149 22.59 -18.69 -25.93
C PHE A 149 22.62 -19.16 -27.39
N GLY A 150 22.59 -20.47 -27.61
CA GLY A 150 22.51 -21.10 -28.91
C GLY A 150 23.85 -21.22 -29.62
N THR A 151 24.94 -21.14 -28.88
CA THR A 151 26.30 -21.25 -29.41
C THR A 151 26.69 -22.71 -29.67
N PHE A 152 26.17 -23.67 -28.90
CA PHE A 152 26.46 -25.11 -29.07
C PHE A 152 25.21 -25.97 -29.33
N ASP A 153 24.12 -25.35 -29.78
CA ASP A 153 22.83 -26.01 -29.96
C ASP A 153 22.72 -26.89 -31.22
N ASP A 154 23.68 -26.81 -32.15
CA ASP A 154 23.74 -27.71 -33.30
C ASP A 154 24.96 -28.65 -33.27
N ALA A 155 24.76 -29.86 -33.80
CA ALA A 155 25.81 -30.86 -33.89
C ALA A 155 26.99 -30.37 -34.74
N ASP A 156 26.77 -29.39 -35.61
CA ASP A 156 27.79 -28.79 -36.46
C ASP A 156 28.71 -27.86 -35.66
N ALA A 157 28.22 -27.16 -34.63
CA ALA A 157 28.98 -26.29 -33.73
C ALA A 157 29.85 -27.10 -32.79
N LEU A 158 29.32 -28.20 -32.25
CA LEU A 158 30.12 -29.17 -31.51
C LEU A 158 31.18 -29.81 -32.43
N THR A 159 30.79 -30.24 -33.63
CA THR A 159 31.73 -30.80 -34.62
C THR A 159 32.78 -29.77 -35.06
N LEU A 160 32.41 -28.49 -35.21
CA LEU A 160 33.33 -27.40 -35.55
C LEU A 160 34.31 -27.14 -34.41
N HIS A 161 33.86 -27.16 -33.15
CA HIS A 161 34.74 -27.06 -31.99
C HIS A 161 35.69 -28.27 -31.90
N GLU A 162 35.18 -29.49 -32.07
CA GLU A 162 35.98 -30.72 -32.02
C GLU A 162 37.00 -30.82 -33.18
N THR A 163 36.72 -30.25 -34.35
CA THR A 163 37.60 -30.34 -35.53
C THR A 163 38.44 -29.09 -35.78
N SER A 164 38.13 -27.95 -35.13
CA SER A 164 38.88 -26.71 -35.27
C SER A 164 40.15 -26.73 -34.43
N ARG A 165 41.30 -26.71 -35.11
CA ARG A 165 42.64 -26.58 -34.48
C ARG A 165 42.83 -25.29 -33.68
N THR A 166 41.92 -24.33 -33.83
CA THR A 166 41.92 -23.05 -33.09
C THR A 166 40.94 -23.01 -31.92
N ALA A 167 40.09 -24.04 -31.72
CA ALA A 167 39.20 -24.11 -30.56
C ALA A 167 39.97 -24.31 -29.25
N HIS A 168 41.18 -24.89 -29.32
CA HIS A 168 42.11 -25.02 -28.21
C HIS A 168 43.47 -24.40 -28.57
N PRO A 169 43.59 -23.07 -28.64
CA PRO A 169 44.79 -22.38 -29.12
C PRO A 169 46.07 -22.75 -28.37
N TRP A 170 45.92 -23.18 -27.11
CA TRP A 170 46.99 -23.48 -26.15
C TRP A 170 47.16 -24.99 -25.89
N MET A 171 46.48 -25.84 -26.66
CA MET A 171 46.67 -27.30 -26.68
C MET A 171 46.64 -27.76 -28.14
N LEU A 172 47.78 -27.67 -28.82
CA LEU A 172 47.92 -28.27 -30.15
C LEU A 172 48.26 -29.75 -30.00
N VAL A 173 47.25 -30.60 -30.09
CA VAL A 173 47.40 -32.06 -30.18
C VAL A 173 47.26 -32.46 -31.66
N ASP A 174 48.36 -32.55 -32.40
CA ASP A 174 48.32 -33.02 -33.79
C ASP A 174 48.23 -34.56 -33.83
N GLY A 175 47.02 -35.09 -33.68
CA GLY A 175 46.77 -36.54 -33.69
C GLY A 175 46.97 -37.24 -35.04
N ASN A 176 47.36 -36.54 -36.10
CA ASN A 176 47.45 -37.10 -37.46
C ASN A 176 48.90 -37.36 -37.94
N TYR A 177 49.91 -37.18 -37.10
CA TYR A 177 51.29 -37.51 -37.43
C TYR A 177 51.54 -39.03 -37.26
N SER A 178 51.44 -39.80 -38.35
CA SER A 178 51.58 -41.27 -38.32
C SER A 178 53.01 -41.78 -38.50
N ALA A 179 53.98 -40.88 -38.71
CA ALA A 179 55.39 -41.23 -38.83
C ALA A 179 56.09 -41.13 -37.47
N ALA A 180 56.68 -42.22 -37.00
CA ALA A 180 57.51 -42.20 -35.79
C ALA A 180 58.82 -41.44 -36.09
N ALA A 181 58.87 -40.14 -35.76
CA ALA A 181 60.10 -39.35 -35.90
C ALA A 181 61.00 -39.37 -34.66
N ASP A 182 60.55 -39.93 -33.53
CA ASP A 182 61.44 -40.24 -32.41
C ASP A 182 62.05 -41.64 -32.60
N THR A 183 63.38 -41.70 -32.72
CA THR A 183 64.15 -42.94 -32.81
C THR A 183 65.07 -43.14 -31.61
N SER A 184 64.88 -42.37 -30.54
CA SER A 184 65.68 -42.45 -29.32
C SER A 184 65.63 -43.86 -28.74
N GLN A 185 66.78 -44.39 -28.31
CA GLN A 185 66.88 -45.73 -27.73
C GLN A 185 67.11 -45.69 -26.23
N THR A 186 67.45 -44.51 -25.69
CA THR A 186 67.65 -44.29 -24.26
C THR A 186 66.77 -43.16 -23.74
N LEU A 187 66.53 -43.17 -22.43
CA LEU A 187 65.77 -42.11 -21.75
C LEU A 187 66.47 -40.75 -21.86
N GLU A 188 67.80 -40.75 -21.80
CA GLU A 188 68.60 -39.53 -21.84
C GLU A 188 68.57 -38.89 -23.25
N GLU A 189 68.56 -39.70 -24.31
CA GLU A 189 68.30 -39.23 -25.68
C GLU A 189 66.87 -38.72 -25.85
N HIS A 190 65.87 -39.42 -25.31
CA HIS A 190 64.45 -39.03 -25.40
C HIS A 190 64.19 -37.68 -24.72
N MET A 191 64.75 -37.44 -23.54
CA MET A 191 64.60 -36.18 -22.81
C MET A 191 65.26 -34.97 -23.49
N ALA A 192 66.27 -35.20 -24.33
CA ALA A 192 66.96 -34.16 -25.10
C ALA A 192 66.37 -33.95 -26.50
N ASN A 193 65.50 -34.86 -26.97
CA ASN A 193 64.90 -34.79 -28.30
C ASN A 193 63.65 -33.88 -28.28
N PRO A 194 63.68 -32.68 -28.90
CA PRO A 194 62.51 -31.81 -28.97
C PRO A 194 61.35 -32.40 -29.79
N MET A 195 61.60 -33.48 -30.53
CA MET A 195 60.60 -34.24 -31.27
C MET A 195 60.13 -35.51 -30.53
N ALA A 196 60.50 -35.72 -29.27
CA ALA A 196 60.06 -36.89 -28.48
C ALA A 196 58.54 -36.92 -28.23
N HIS A 197 57.89 -35.75 -28.20
CA HIS A 197 56.47 -35.59 -27.87
C HIS A 197 55.67 -34.93 -29.01
N GLN A 198 55.87 -35.43 -30.25
CA GLN A 198 55.27 -34.89 -31.50
C GLN A 198 53.75 -34.65 -31.48
N ASN A 199 53.00 -35.38 -30.65
CA ASN A 199 51.54 -35.31 -30.63
C ASN A 199 50.99 -34.44 -29.49
N LEU A 200 51.84 -33.81 -28.69
CA LEU A 200 51.44 -32.92 -27.59
C LEU A 200 52.37 -31.70 -27.59
N ASP A 201 51.95 -30.62 -28.24
CA ASP A 201 52.56 -29.31 -28.04
C ASP A 201 51.77 -28.57 -26.95
N ILE A 202 52.39 -28.42 -25.78
CA ILE A 202 51.87 -27.59 -24.68
C ILE A 202 52.88 -26.48 -24.46
N ASP A 203 52.69 -25.34 -25.14
CA ASP A 203 53.53 -24.17 -24.98
C ASP A 203 53.14 -23.41 -23.70
N GLY A 204 53.75 -23.80 -22.58
CA GLY A 204 53.61 -23.05 -21.32
C GLY A 204 54.21 -21.64 -21.32
N ASN A 205 54.73 -21.15 -22.46
CA ASN A 205 55.29 -19.82 -22.63
C ASN A 205 54.78 -19.19 -23.93
N GLY A 206 53.52 -18.75 -23.91
CA GLY A 206 53.06 -17.74 -24.84
C GLY A 206 53.94 -16.49 -24.73
N THR A 207 54.48 -16.05 -25.85
CA THR A 207 54.76 -14.62 -26.05
C THR A 207 53.46 -13.86 -26.16
#